data_AF-E9J8W4-F1
#
_entry.id   AF-E9J8W4-F1
#
_cell.length_a   1.000
_cell.length_b   1.000
_cell.length_c   1.000
_cell.angle_alpha   90.00
_cell.angle_beta   90.00
_cell.angle_gamma   90.00
#
_symmetry.space_group_name_H-M   'P 1'
#
loop_
_entity.id
_entity.type
_entity.pdbx_description
1 polymer ?
#
loop_
_entity_poly.entity_id
_entity_poly.type
_entity_poly.pdbx_seq_one_letter_code
_entity_poly.pdbx_strand_id
1 'polypeptide(L)'
;IWRPEDLATIGELLLDITTNLAQTYGLSYEEIQRSLPLIDTSKTLIQEVCPAFLSNVECRPGKYRRYDGLCTNLENPTWGATLSPFARLMSPQFADGLSAPRISVTGRDLPLSRVVSRTMHPDEGYHDHAGTVMVIAWGQFMDHDYTLTATPLGTLY
;
A
#
# COMPACT_ATOMS: atom_id res chain seq x y z
N ILE A 1 4.01 -12.32 16.88
CA ILE A 1 4.49 -11.38 15.83
C ILE A 1 3.49 -11.53 14.69
N TRP A 2 2.93 -10.42 14.19
CA TRP A 2 1.95 -10.45 13.10
C TRP A 2 2.62 -10.88 11.81
N ARG A 3 1.94 -11.70 11.01
CA ARG A 3 2.42 -12.12 9.70
C ARG A 3 1.69 -11.35 8.59
N PRO A 4 2.25 -11.27 7.37
CA PRO A 4 1.59 -10.63 6.24
C PRO A 4 0.18 -11.15 5.98
N GLU A 5 -0.09 -12.43 6.20
CA GLU A 5 -1.40 -13.04 5.96
C GLU A 5 -2.48 -12.52 6.94
N ASP A 6 -2.07 -12.27 8.18
CA ASP A 6 -2.97 -11.76 9.22
C ASP A 6 -3.43 -10.33 8.85
N LEU A 7 -2.53 -9.53 8.26
CA LEU A 7 -2.84 -8.17 7.79
C LEU A 7 -3.64 -8.14 6.50
N ALA A 8 -3.34 -9.06 5.58
CA ALA A 8 -4.10 -9.19 4.34
C ALA A 8 -5.57 -9.49 4.62
N THR A 9 -5.85 -10.39 5.58
CA THR A 9 -7.21 -10.73 6.01
C THR A 9 -7.96 -9.49 6.55
N ILE A 10 -7.30 -8.69 7.39
CA ILE A 10 -7.89 -7.45 7.92
C ILE A 10 -8.10 -6.42 6.80
N GLY A 11 -7.14 -6.31 5.88
CA GLY A 11 -7.25 -5.41 4.73
C GLY A 11 -8.44 -5.75 3.83
N GLU A 12 -8.65 -7.03 3.53
CA GLU A 12 -9.82 -7.51 2.77
C GLU A 12 -11.12 -7.20 3.50
N LEU A 13 -11.19 -7.48 4.80
CA LEU A 13 -12.36 -7.14 5.63
C LEU A 13 -12.67 -5.63 5.60
N LEU A 14 -11.66 -4.77 5.75
CA LEU A 14 -11.84 -3.32 5.73
C LEU A 14 -12.27 -2.80 4.36
N LEU A 15 -11.79 -3.41 3.27
CA LEU A 15 -12.21 -3.10 1.91
C LEU A 15 -13.69 -3.47 1.70
N ASP A 16 -14.11 -4.64 2.16
CA ASP A 16 -15.51 -5.09 2.08
C ASP A 16 -16.44 -4.20 2.89
N ILE A 17 -16.05 -3.82 4.12
CA ILE A 17 -16.82 -2.89 4.96
C ILE A 17 -16.97 -1.55 4.24
N THR A 18 -15.87 -1.02 3.71
CA THR A 18 -15.86 0.26 2.98
C THR A 18 -16.75 0.21 1.75
N THR A 19 -16.71 -0.89 1.00
CA THR A 19 -17.57 -1.12 -0.18
C THR A 19 -19.05 -1.14 0.21
N ASN A 20 -19.41 -1.85 1.27
CA ASN A 20 -20.79 -1.90 1.78
C ASN A 20 -21.27 -0.52 2.24
N LEU A 21 -20.45 0.23 2.97
CA LEU A 21 -20.79 1.59 3.41
C LEU A 21 -21.00 2.53 2.22
N ALA A 22 -20.09 2.50 1.25
CA ALA A 22 -20.19 3.33 0.06
C ALA A 22 -21.49 3.09 -0.71
N GLN A 23 -21.87 1.83 -0.90
CA GLN A 23 -23.11 1.46 -1.61
C GLN A 23 -24.37 1.78 -0.80
N THR A 24 -24.36 1.46 0.50
CA THR A 24 -25.53 1.64 1.38
C THR A 24 -25.91 3.10 1.54
N TYR A 25 -24.90 3.98 1.66
CA TYR A 25 -25.10 5.40 1.89
C TYR A 25 -24.93 6.27 0.64
N GLY A 26 -24.64 5.66 -0.52
CA GLY A 26 -24.44 6.40 -1.78
C GLY A 26 -23.28 7.40 -1.70
N LEU A 27 -22.18 7.01 -1.04
CA LEU A 27 -21.06 7.91 -0.78
C LEU A 27 -20.35 8.32 -2.07
N SER A 28 -19.97 9.59 -2.15
CA SER A 28 -19.12 10.10 -3.21
C SER A 28 -17.68 9.61 -3.06
N TYR A 29 -16.91 9.68 -4.14
CA TYR A 29 -15.47 9.39 -4.13
C TYR A 29 -14.71 10.22 -3.09
N GLU A 30 -15.08 11.50 -2.93
CA GLU A 30 -14.43 12.36 -1.95
C GLU A 30 -14.70 11.91 -0.51
N GLU A 31 -15.94 11.52 -0.21
CA GLU A 31 -16.30 11.00 1.12
C GLU A 31 -15.60 9.67 1.41
N ILE A 32 -15.52 8.77 0.43
CA ILE A 32 -14.79 7.51 0.56
C ILE A 32 -13.32 7.78 0.89
N GLN A 33 -12.70 8.74 0.20
CA GLN A 33 -11.27 8.95 0.30
C GLN A 33 -10.84 9.83 1.47
N ARG A 34 -11.66 10.82 1.84
CA ARG A 34 -11.31 11.84 2.86
C ARG A 34 -12.09 11.70 4.15
N SER A 35 -13.33 11.20 4.10
CA SER A 35 -14.19 11.15 5.29
C SER A 35 -14.13 9.79 5.97
N LEU A 36 -14.24 8.67 5.24
CA LEU A 36 -14.21 7.33 5.83
C LEU A 36 -12.93 7.05 6.65
N PRO A 37 -11.72 7.43 6.21
CA PRO A 37 -10.50 7.19 7.01
C PRO A 37 -10.45 7.97 8.34
N LEU A 38 -11.30 8.99 8.52
CA LEU A 38 -11.37 9.80 9.74
C LEU A 38 -12.36 9.25 10.76
N ILE A 39 -13.12 8.20 10.42
CA ILE A 39 -14.07 7.58 11.33
C ILE A 39 -13.31 6.87 12.44
N ASP A 40 -13.64 7.20 13.70
CA ASP A 40 -13.12 6.51 14.87
C ASP A 40 -13.71 5.09 14.95
N THR A 41 -12.88 4.09 14.65
CA THR A 41 -13.25 2.68 14.71
C THR A 41 -13.04 2.03 16.08
N SER A 42 -12.54 2.77 17.08
CA SER A 42 -12.18 2.22 18.39
C SER A 42 -13.36 1.66 19.20
N LYS A 43 -14.58 2.11 18.87
CA LYS A 43 -15.84 1.67 19.49
C LYS A 43 -16.63 0.69 18.61
N THR A 44 -15.96 0.07 17.65
CA THR A 44 -16.58 -0.87 16.71
C THR A 44 -15.87 -2.23 16.79
N LEU A 45 -16.44 -3.25 16.15
CA LEU A 45 -15.84 -4.59 16.06
C LEU A 45 -14.46 -4.58 15.37
N ILE A 46 -14.14 -3.54 14.58
CA ILE A 46 -12.81 -3.38 13.97
C ILE A 46 -11.72 -3.29 15.05
N GLN A 47 -12.02 -2.72 16.22
CA GLN A 47 -11.05 -2.61 17.32
C GLN A 47 -10.54 -3.99 17.80
N GLU A 48 -11.37 -5.03 17.72
CA GLU A 48 -11.01 -6.38 18.17
C GLU A 48 -10.04 -7.09 17.21
N VAL A 49 -10.11 -6.73 15.91
CA VAL A 49 -9.28 -7.31 14.86
C VAL A 49 -8.11 -6.41 14.45
N CYS A 50 -8.11 -5.13 14.86
CA CYS A 50 -7.06 -4.18 14.53
C CYS A 50 -5.71 -4.59 15.17
N PRO A 51 -4.60 -4.60 14.42
CA PRO A 51 -3.33 -5.03 14.97
C PRO A 51 -2.84 -4.11 16.09
N ALA A 52 -2.50 -4.69 17.24
CA ALA A 52 -2.02 -3.94 18.40
C ALA A 52 -0.76 -3.10 18.14
N PHE A 53 0.04 -3.43 17.12
CA PHE A 53 1.21 -2.63 16.75
C PHE A 53 0.86 -1.38 15.92
N LEU A 54 -0.39 -1.26 15.45
CA LEU A 54 -0.93 -0.09 14.77
C LEU A 54 -1.77 0.80 15.69
N SER A 55 -2.15 0.31 16.89
CA SER A 55 -2.96 1.05 17.86
C SER A 55 -2.27 1.14 19.23
N ASN A 56 -2.21 2.33 19.83
CA ASN A 56 -1.73 2.53 21.21
C ASN A 56 -0.28 2.07 21.48
N VAL A 57 0.65 2.37 20.56
CA VAL A 57 2.07 2.03 20.72
C VAL A 57 2.73 2.91 21.77
N GLU A 58 3.11 2.32 22.91
CA GLU A 58 3.94 2.98 23.93
C GLU A 58 5.42 2.93 23.53
N CYS A 59 6.06 4.09 23.41
CA CYS A 59 7.48 4.20 23.07
C CYS A 59 8.33 4.50 24.31
N ARG A 60 9.45 3.79 24.41
CA ARG A 60 10.50 4.06 25.41
C ARG A 60 11.79 4.41 24.69
N PRO A 61 12.47 5.51 25.05
CA PRO A 61 13.76 5.85 24.47
C PRO A 61 14.76 4.71 24.65
N GLY A 62 15.48 4.39 23.59
CA GLY A 62 16.48 3.35 23.56
C GLY A 62 17.66 3.76 22.69
N LYS A 63 18.81 3.11 22.88
CA LYS A 63 20.03 3.38 22.11
C LYS A 63 19.96 2.85 20.67
N TYR A 64 19.21 1.77 20.44
CA TYR A 64 19.20 1.04 19.18
C TYR A 64 17.83 1.11 18.52
N ARG A 65 17.83 1.04 17.19
CA ARG A 65 16.60 0.94 16.40
C ARG A 65 15.92 -0.39 16.68
N ARG A 66 14.60 -0.39 16.71
CA ARG A 66 13.82 -1.63 16.70
C ARG A 66 13.86 -2.22 15.30
N TYR A 67 13.84 -3.55 15.21
CA TYR A 67 13.85 -4.26 13.93
C TYR A 67 12.55 -4.05 13.11
N ASP A 68 11.45 -3.70 13.77
CA ASP A 68 10.14 -3.45 13.18
C ASP A 68 9.92 -1.98 12.79
N GLY A 69 10.92 -1.10 13.01
CA GLY A 69 10.84 0.33 12.69
C GLY A 69 9.98 1.16 13.65
N LEU A 70 9.22 0.54 14.56
CA LEU A 70 8.38 1.24 15.52
C LEU A 70 9.21 2.15 16.44
N CYS A 71 8.60 3.23 16.90
CA CYS A 71 9.20 4.22 17.79
C CYS A 71 10.44 4.93 17.24
N THR A 72 10.68 4.87 15.93
CA THR A 72 11.68 5.73 15.27
C THR A 72 11.26 7.20 15.36
N ASN A 73 9.96 7.46 15.28
CA ASN A 73 9.36 8.76 15.58
C ASN A 73 8.56 8.64 16.89
N LEU A 74 8.87 9.47 17.90
CA LEU A 74 8.24 9.39 19.22
C LEU A 74 6.84 10.02 19.26
N GLU A 75 6.59 11.00 18.40
CA GLU A 75 5.27 11.65 18.27
C GLU A 75 4.31 10.79 17.45
N ASN A 76 4.84 10.08 16.46
CA ASN A 76 4.10 9.18 15.58
C ASN A 76 4.77 7.80 15.53
N PRO A 77 4.57 6.96 16.57
CA PRO A 77 5.27 5.69 16.76
C PRO A 77 5.27 4.70 15.59
N THR A 78 4.26 4.75 14.73
CA THR A 78 4.04 3.80 13.63
C THR A 78 4.60 4.27 12.29
N TRP A 79 5.08 5.51 12.19
CA TRP A 79 5.60 6.04 10.92
C TRP A 79 6.87 5.32 10.47
N GLY A 80 6.81 4.74 9.27
CA GLY A 80 7.91 3.97 8.68
C GLY A 80 8.12 2.59 9.31
N ALA A 81 7.21 2.12 10.16
CA ALA A 81 7.25 0.77 10.67
C ALA A 81 6.98 -0.24 9.54
N THR A 82 7.58 -1.43 9.65
CA THR A 82 7.27 -2.53 8.73
C THR A 82 5.81 -2.94 8.85
N LEU A 83 5.30 -3.67 7.85
CA LEU A 83 3.93 -4.19 7.83
C LEU A 83 2.86 -3.08 8.00
N SER A 84 3.15 -1.89 7.46
CA SER A 84 2.25 -0.74 7.42
C SER A 84 1.85 -0.42 5.98
N PRO A 85 0.67 0.19 5.74
CA PRO A 85 0.27 0.60 4.40
C PRO A 85 1.19 1.69 3.87
N PHE A 86 1.45 1.69 2.55
CA PHE A 86 2.19 2.76 1.90
C PHE A 86 1.49 4.11 2.06
N ALA A 87 2.27 5.15 2.36
CA ALA A 87 1.80 6.53 2.35
C ALA A 87 1.39 6.93 0.92
N ARG A 88 0.22 7.54 0.78
CA ARG A 88 -0.28 8.05 -0.51
C ARG A 88 0.03 9.54 -0.64
N LEU A 89 0.92 9.89 -1.58
CA LEU A 89 1.23 11.29 -1.91
C LEU A 89 0.11 11.96 -2.73
N MET A 90 -0.67 11.17 -3.45
CA MET A 90 -1.83 11.61 -4.23
C MET A 90 -3.01 10.67 -4.01
N SER A 91 -4.21 11.16 -4.31
CA SER A 91 -5.42 10.36 -4.30
C SER A 91 -5.34 9.16 -5.24
N PRO A 92 -5.73 7.95 -4.79
CA PRO A 92 -5.73 6.76 -5.64
C PRO A 92 -6.82 6.85 -6.71
N GLN A 93 -6.51 6.43 -7.93
CA GLN A 93 -7.41 6.57 -9.07
C GLN A 93 -7.92 5.19 -9.50
N PHE A 94 -9.04 4.75 -8.92
CA PHE A 94 -9.73 3.51 -9.28
C PHE A 94 -10.94 3.82 -10.16
N ALA A 95 -11.33 2.90 -11.04
CA ALA A 95 -12.48 3.12 -11.94
C ALA A 95 -13.82 3.18 -11.19
N ASP A 96 -13.93 2.48 -10.06
CA ASP A 96 -15.07 2.47 -9.15
C ASP A 96 -14.84 3.34 -7.89
N GLY A 97 -13.69 4.01 -7.81
CA GLY A 97 -13.29 4.79 -6.64
C GLY A 97 -12.72 3.99 -5.47
N LEU A 98 -12.69 2.65 -5.53
CA LEU A 98 -12.32 1.78 -4.40
C LEU A 98 -11.18 0.81 -4.72
N SER A 99 -11.37 -0.08 -5.69
CA SER A 99 -10.45 -1.18 -5.95
C SER A 99 -10.36 -1.61 -7.42
N ALA A 100 -11.34 -1.26 -8.25
CA ALA A 100 -11.32 -1.62 -9.66
C ALA A 100 -10.14 -0.95 -10.38
N PRO A 101 -9.39 -1.69 -11.23
CA PRO A 101 -8.32 -1.12 -12.04
C PRO A 101 -8.77 0.13 -12.79
N ARG A 102 -7.89 1.13 -12.83
CA ARG A 102 -8.17 2.41 -13.48
C ARG A 102 -8.50 2.24 -14.97
N ILE A 103 -9.44 3.04 -15.48
CA ILE A 103 -9.70 3.21 -16.92
C ILE A 103 -9.13 4.53 -17.48
N SER A 104 -9.14 4.66 -18.80
CA SER A 104 -8.73 5.89 -19.49
C SER A 104 -9.63 7.07 -19.09
N VAL A 105 -9.07 8.28 -19.11
CA VAL A 105 -9.84 9.53 -18.94
C VAL A 105 -10.92 9.71 -20.02
N THR A 106 -10.84 8.95 -21.12
CA THR A 106 -11.84 8.92 -22.19
C THR A 106 -13.02 7.98 -21.90
N GLY A 107 -13.01 7.25 -20.78
CA GLY A 107 -14.02 6.25 -20.43
C GLY A 107 -13.82 4.89 -21.09
N ARG A 108 -12.71 4.66 -21.80
CA ARG A 108 -12.34 3.37 -22.43
C ARG A 108 -11.28 2.64 -21.62
N ASP A 109 -11.08 1.36 -21.92
CA ASP A 109 -10.00 0.56 -21.31
C ASP A 109 -8.62 1.14 -21.61
N LEU A 110 -7.69 0.97 -20.66
CA LEU A 110 -6.28 1.23 -20.89
C LEU A 110 -5.69 0.19 -21.84
N PRO A 111 -4.67 0.55 -22.66
CA PRO A 111 -4.00 -0.42 -23.50
C PRO A 111 -3.38 -1.54 -22.66
N LEU A 112 -3.37 -2.76 -23.19
CA LEU A 112 -2.73 -3.91 -22.55
C LEU A 112 -1.26 -3.58 -22.22
N SER A 113 -0.84 -3.90 -20.99
CA SER A 113 0.53 -3.66 -20.51
C SER A 113 1.59 -4.24 -21.46
N ARG A 114 1.33 -5.41 -22.04
CA ARG A 114 2.22 -6.04 -23.03
C ARG A 114 2.34 -5.25 -24.33
N VAL A 115 1.26 -4.62 -24.80
CA VAL A 115 1.31 -3.76 -26.00
C VAL A 115 2.15 -2.53 -25.71
N VAL A 116 1.97 -1.89 -24.56
CA VAL A 116 2.78 -0.73 -24.15
C VAL A 116 4.26 -1.12 -24.01
N SER A 117 4.56 -2.23 -23.33
CA SER A 117 5.93 -2.72 -23.17
C SER A 117 6.60 -2.95 -24.53
N ARG A 118 5.95 -3.68 -25.45
CA ARG A 118 6.53 -3.99 -26.76
C ARG A 118 6.69 -2.76 -27.65
N THR A 119 5.75 -1.82 -27.60
CA THR A 119 5.73 -0.69 -28.54
C THR A 119 6.55 0.51 -28.02
N MET A 120 6.56 0.75 -26.71
CA MET A 120 7.20 1.93 -26.11
C MET A 120 8.56 1.64 -25.47
N HIS A 121 8.82 0.39 -25.08
CA HIS A 121 10.10 -0.02 -24.48
C HIS A 121 10.74 -1.15 -25.30
N PRO A 122 10.96 -0.95 -26.61
CA PRO A 122 11.67 -1.94 -27.40
C PRO A 122 13.11 -2.07 -26.90
N ASP A 123 13.64 -3.29 -26.96
CA ASP A 123 15.07 -3.50 -26.76
C ASP A 123 15.79 -3.12 -28.06
N GLU A 124 16.50 -2.00 -28.03
CA GLU A 124 17.29 -1.50 -29.16
C GLU A 124 18.76 -1.98 -29.10
N GLY A 125 19.13 -2.77 -28.08
CA GLY A 125 20.47 -3.35 -27.94
C GLY A 125 21.57 -2.37 -27.54
N TYR A 126 21.22 -1.15 -27.09
CA TYR A 126 22.21 -0.21 -26.58
C TYR A 126 22.75 -0.66 -25.21
N HIS A 127 24.06 -0.55 -25.04
CA HIS A 127 24.72 -0.82 -23.76
C HIS A 127 25.49 0.42 -23.31
N ASP A 128 25.20 0.87 -22.10
CA ASP A 128 25.96 1.93 -21.45
C ASP A 128 27.26 1.34 -20.86
N HIS A 129 28.37 2.05 -21.08
CA HIS A 129 29.70 1.68 -20.58
C HIS A 129 30.20 2.65 -19.49
N ALA A 130 29.40 3.66 -19.14
CA ALA A 130 29.75 4.65 -18.12
C ALA A 130 29.51 4.16 -16.67
N GLY A 131 28.74 3.08 -16.48
CA GLY A 131 28.43 2.48 -15.18
C GLY A 131 28.81 1.00 -15.12
N THR A 132 29.29 0.55 -13.97
CA THR A 132 29.44 -0.89 -13.73
C THR A 132 28.08 -1.50 -13.38
N VAL A 133 27.96 -2.82 -13.55
CA VAL A 133 26.74 -3.57 -13.14
C VAL A 133 26.39 -3.37 -11.66
N MET A 134 27.35 -2.92 -10.83
CA MET A 134 27.11 -2.56 -9.44
C MET A 134 26.01 -1.50 -9.27
N VAL A 135 25.82 -0.59 -10.24
CA VAL A 135 24.75 0.42 -10.18
C VAL A 135 23.37 -0.25 -10.11
N ILE A 136 23.15 -1.30 -10.91
CA ILE A 136 21.88 -2.04 -10.93
C ILE A 136 21.72 -2.88 -9.65
N ALA A 137 22.78 -3.58 -9.25
CA ALA A 137 22.76 -4.41 -8.05
C ALA A 137 22.51 -3.59 -6.78
N TRP A 138 23.14 -2.41 -6.67
CA TRP A 138 22.93 -1.50 -5.55
C TRP A 138 21.50 -0.92 -5.55
N GLY A 139 20.94 -0.61 -6.72
CA GLY A 139 19.55 -0.16 -6.84
C GLY A 139 18.57 -1.19 -6.27
N GLN A 140 18.70 -2.45 -6.68
CA GLN A 140 17.92 -3.58 -6.15
C GLN A 140 18.12 -3.80 -4.63
N PHE A 141 19.36 -3.69 -4.15
CA PHE A 141 19.66 -3.79 -2.72
C PHE A 141 18.93 -2.72 -1.90
N MET A 142 18.95 -1.46 -2.35
CA MET A 142 18.25 -0.36 -1.68
C MET A 142 16.73 -0.50 -1.78
N ASP A 143 16.19 -0.92 -2.93
CA ASP A 143 14.74 -1.17 -3.11
C ASP A 143 14.22 -2.19 -2.09
N HIS A 144 14.94 -3.30 -1.92
CA HIS A 144 14.62 -4.36 -0.97
C HIS A 144 14.81 -3.98 0.50
N ASP A 145 15.59 -2.92 0.81
CA ASP A 145 15.69 -2.38 2.18
C ASP A 145 14.51 -1.45 2.50
N TYR A 146 14.02 -0.69 1.51
CA TYR A 146 12.95 0.28 1.72
C TYR A 146 11.56 -0.30 1.62
N THR A 147 11.29 -1.18 0.66
CA THR A 147 9.92 -1.56 0.33
C THR A 147 9.76 -3.04 -0.02
N LEU A 148 8.59 -3.57 0.29
CA LEU A 148 8.11 -4.84 -0.20
C LEU A 148 6.58 -4.78 -0.26
N THR A 149 6.01 -5.01 -1.44
CA THR A 149 4.56 -5.21 -1.57
C THR A 149 4.27 -6.70 -1.47
N ALA A 150 3.55 -7.11 -0.42
CA ALA A 150 3.17 -8.50 -0.25
C ALA A 150 2.20 -8.95 -1.36
N THR A 151 2.27 -10.22 -1.73
CA THR A 151 1.31 -10.82 -2.67
C THR A 151 -0.07 -10.96 -2.01
N PRO A 152 -1.16 -10.62 -2.71
CA PRO A 152 -2.52 -10.87 -2.21
C PRO A 152 -2.77 -12.34 -1.87
N LEU A 153 -3.71 -12.62 -0.95
CA LEU A 153 -4.06 -13.99 -0.53
C LEU A 153 -4.76 -14.80 -1.64
N GLY A 154 -5.16 -14.16 -2.75
CA GLY A 154 -5.80 -14.79 -3.90
C GLY A 154 -4.82 -15.43 -4.89
N THR A 155 -5.19 -16.61 -5.38
CA THR A 155 -4.51 -17.33 -6.47
C THR A 155 -4.36 -16.46 -7.71
N LEU A 156 -3.17 -16.54 -8.30
CA LEU A 156 -2.90 -16.24 -9.71
C LEU A 156 -4.08 -16.74 -10.57
N TYR A 157 -4.82 -15.80 -11.16
CA TYR A 157 -5.50 -16.07 -12.43
C TYR A 157 -4.48 -15.89 -13.56
#